data_AF-A0A0G0DV72-F1
#
_entry.id   AF-A0A0G0DV72-F1
#
_cell.length_a   1.000
_cell.length_b   1.000
_cell.length_c   1.000
_cell.angle_alpha   90.00
_cell.angle_beta   90.00
_cell.angle_gamma   90.00
#
_symmetry.space_group_name_H-M   'P 1'
#
loop_
_entity.id
_entity.type
_entity.pdbx_description
1 polymer ?
#
loop_
_entity_poly.entity_id
_entity_poly.type
_entity_poly.pdbx_seq_one_letter_code
_entity_poly.pdbx_strand_id
1 'polypeptide(L)'
;MDLLFTNIAYASVDSFVSNVNRLIINPLIILLFGLAVVYFLYGIFEFISNQENEEKKTTGKNHMIWGIIGIVIMMGVFTILNIIMRTFNIEGINPEEGTVQLNDYNP
;
A
#
# COMPACT_ATOMS: atom_id res chain seq x y z
N MET A 1 -40.60 11.82 -19.57
CA MET A 1 -39.38 12.63 -19.78
C MET A 1 -38.27 11.93 -18.99
N ASP A 2 -37.80 10.81 -19.54
CA ASP A 2 -36.89 9.84 -18.91
C ASP A 2 -35.51 9.82 -19.61
N LEU A 3 -35.27 10.84 -20.43
CA LEU A 3 -34.12 10.96 -21.35
C LEU A 3 -32.93 11.71 -20.73
N LEU A 4 -33.00 12.03 -19.43
CA LEU A 4 -31.95 12.76 -18.69
C LEU A 4 -31.31 11.92 -17.57
N PHE A 5 -31.78 10.70 -17.36
CA PHE A 5 -31.14 9.73 -16.48
C PHE A 5 -30.61 8.60 -17.35
N THR A 6 -29.49 8.86 -18.01
CA THR A 6 -28.67 7.78 -18.54
C THR A 6 -28.43 6.81 -17.39
N ASN A 7 -28.93 5.58 -17.49
CA ASN A 7 -28.45 4.47 -16.68
C ASN A 7 -27.00 4.23 -17.11
N ILE A 8 -26.09 5.09 -16.64
CA ILE A 8 -24.66 4.81 -16.72
C ILE A 8 -24.50 3.53 -15.92
N ALA A 9 -23.99 2.48 -16.53
CA ALA A 9 -23.76 1.21 -15.86
C ALA A 9 -22.67 1.41 -14.79
N TYR A 10 -23.01 1.97 -13.63
CA TYR A 10 -22.09 2.17 -12.50
C TYR A 10 -21.45 0.83 -12.08
N ALA A 11 -22.20 -0.26 -12.22
CA ALA A 11 -21.72 -1.61 -11.99
C ALA A 11 -20.50 -2.01 -12.83
N SER A 12 -20.30 -1.45 -14.05
CA SER A 12 -19.17 -1.83 -14.90
C SER A 12 -17.86 -1.19 -14.47
N VAL A 13 -17.91 0.07 -14.01
CA VAL A 13 -16.73 0.82 -13.57
C VAL A 13 -16.27 0.32 -12.20
N ASP A 14 -17.19 0.10 -11.26
CA ASP A 14 -16.85 -0.41 -9.93
C ASP A 14 -16.21 -1.81 -10.01
N SER A 15 -16.78 -2.68 -10.84
CA SER A 15 -16.22 -4.01 -11.11
C SER A 15 -14.85 -3.93 -11.77
N PHE A 16 -14.65 -2.99 -12.69
CA PHE A 16 -13.35 -2.78 -13.33
C PHE A 16 -12.30 -2.32 -12.31
N VAL A 17 -12.60 -1.29 -11.52
CA VAL A 17 -11.69 -0.76 -10.49
C VAL A 17 -11.35 -1.81 -9.45
N SER A 18 -12.35 -2.57 -8.97
CA SER A 18 -12.14 -3.67 -8.02
C SER A 18 -11.21 -4.75 -8.59
N ASN A 19 -11.41 -5.13 -9.85
CA ASN A 19 -10.53 -6.12 -10.50
C ASN A 19 -9.12 -5.60 -10.73
N VAL A 20 -8.95 -4.33 -11.14
CA VAL A 20 -7.62 -3.70 -11.27
C VAL A 20 -6.91 -3.68 -9.92
N ASN A 21 -7.60 -3.29 -8.85
CA ASN A 21 -7.03 -3.28 -7.51
C ASN A 21 -6.57 -4.68 -7.10
N ARG A 22 -7.46 -5.68 -7.23
CA ARG A 22 -7.22 -7.05 -6.81
C ARG A 22 -6.13 -7.76 -7.62
N LEU A 23 -6.12 -7.57 -8.94
CA LEU A 23 -5.26 -8.34 -9.85
C LEU A 23 -3.93 -7.65 -10.16
N ILE A 24 -3.84 -6.32 -10.01
CA ILE A 24 -2.66 -5.55 -10.41
C ILE A 24 -2.08 -4.82 -9.21
N ILE A 25 -2.87 -3.96 -8.56
CA ILE A 25 -2.34 -3.04 -7.54
C ILE A 25 -1.89 -3.80 -6.29
N ASN A 26 -2.72 -4.65 -5.71
CA ASN A 26 -2.39 -5.40 -4.50
C ASN A 26 -1.17 -6.33 -4.68
N PRO A 27 -1.09 -7.15 -5.75
CA PRO A 27 0.12 -7.93 -6.02
C PRO A 27 1.36 -7.08 -6.21
N LEU A 28 1.24 -5.92 -6.87
CA LEU A 28 2.36 -5.01 -7.08
C LEU A 28 2.84 -4.38 -5.76
N ILE A 29 1.93 -4.00 -4.86
CA ILE A 29 2.30 -3.51 -3.52
C ILE A 29 3.10 -4.58 -2.77
N ILE A 30 2.62 -5.82 -2.75
CA ILE A 30 3.30 -6.95 -2.09
C ILE A 30 4.69 -7.17 -2.71
N LEU A 31 4.78 -7.14 -4.04
CA LEU A 31 6.05 -7.29 -4.75
C LEU A 31 7.03 -6.17 -4.43
N LEU A 32 6.59 -4.91 -4.45
CA LEU A 32 7.43 -3.76 -4.11
C LEU A 32 7.85 -3.78 -2.64
N PHE A 33 6.98 -4.21 -1.73
CA PHE A 33 7.33 -4.39 -0.33
C PHE A 33 8.42 -5.46 -0.17
N GLY A 34 8.27 -6.61 -0.86
CA GLY A 34 9.29 -7.65 -0.90
C GLY A 34 10.63 -7.13 -1.44
N LEU A 35 10.62 -6.34 -2.52
CA LEU A 35 11.82 -5.71 -3.07
C LEU A 35 12.47 -4.73 -2.08
N ALA A 36 11.68 -3.93 -1.37
CA ALA A 36 12.19 -3.00 -0.36
C ALA A 36 12.88 -3.74 0.79
N VAL A 37 12.30 -4.85 1.25
CA VAL A 37 12.90 -5.73 2.27
C VAL A 37 14.19 -6.37 1.75
N VAL A 38 14.19 -6.92 0.54
CA VAL A 38 15.40 -7.51 -0.06
C VAL A 38 16.51 -6.47 -0.20
N TYR A 39 16.18 -5.26 -0.64
CA TYR A 39 17.14 -4.16 -0.78
C TYR A 39 17.70 -3.71 0.57
N PHE A 40 16.85 -3.64 1.60
CA PHE A 40 17.28 -3.40 2.97
C PHE A 40 18.25 -4.47 3.47
N LEU A 41 17.93 -5.75 3.28
CA LEU A 41 18.79 -6.88 3.66
C LEU A 41 20.10 -6.88 2.89
N TYR A 42 20.08 -6.52 1.60
CA TYR A 42 21.29 -6.33 0.80
C TYR A 42 22.18 -5.23 1.39
N GLY A 43 21.60 -4.11 1.81
CA GLY A 43 22.33 -3.05 2.52
C GLY A 43 22.97 -3.52 3.83
N ILE A 44 22.27 -4.36 4.62
CA ILE A 44 22.84 -4.98 5.82
C ILE A 44 24.05 -5.85 5.45
N PHE A 45 23.88 -6.72 4.46
CA PHE A 45 24.94 -7.62 4.01
C PHE A 45 26.18 -6.84 3.56
N GLU A 46 26.00 -5.79 2.77
CA GLU A 46 27.08 -4.94 2.28
C GLU A 46 27.76 -4.16 3.42
N PHE A 47 26.98 -3.65 4.38
CA PHE A 47 27.50 -2.94 5.54
C PHE A 47 28.36 -3.84 6.44
N ILE A 48 27.94 -5.09 6.67
CA ILE A 48 28.67 -6.06 7.51
C ILE A 48 29.89 -6.61 6.78
N SER A 49 29.80 -6.89 5.47
CA SER A 49 30.89 -7.52 4.72
C SER A 49 32.05 -6.57 4.39
N ASN A 50 31.83 -5.24 4.46
CA ASN A 50 32.81 -4.24 4.07
C ASN A 50 33.21 -3.30 5.22
N GLN A 51 33.32 -3.83 6.45
CA GLN A 51 33.60 -3.00 7.64
C GLN A 51 34.91 -2.20 7.58
N GLU A 52 35.93 -2.71 6.88
CA GLU A 52 37.24 -2.08 6.72
C GLU A 52 37.29 -1.06 5.57
N ASN A 53 36.24 -0.98 4.74
CA ASN A 53 36.14 -0.04 3.63
C ASN A 53 35.04 0.99 3.91
N GLU A 54 35.43 2.20 4.27
CA GLU A 54 34.49 3.27 4.67
C GLU A 54 33.50 3.66 3.57
N GLU A 55 33.92 3.61 2.31
CA GLU A 55 33.07 3.94 1.16
C GLU A 55 31.95 2.90 1.01
N LYS A 56 32.31 1.62 0.93
CA LYS A 56 31.33 0.52 0.80
C LYS A 56 30.43 0.37 2.02
N LYS A 57 30.98 0.63 3.22
CA LYS A 57 30.19 0.70 4.45
C LYS A 57 29.13 1.81 4.37
N THR A 58 29.49 2.97 3.84
CA THR A 58 28.54 4.08 3.64
C THR A 58 27.48 3.73 2.61
N THR A 59 27.86 3.05 1.52
CA THR A 59 26.91 2.55 0.51
C THR A 59 25.91 1.56 1.11
N GLY A 60 26.36 0.56 1.86
CA GLY A 60 25.47 -0.38 2.55
C GLY A 60 24.50 0.32 3.52
N LYS A 61 24.98 1.35 4.24
CA LYS A 61 24.11 2.19 5.08
C LYS A 61 23.03 2.92 4.28
N ASN A 62 23.38 3.47 3.12
CA ASN A 62 22.42 4.14 2.25
C ASN A 62 21.37 3.15 1.73
N HIS A 63 21.77 1.94 1.32
CA HIS A 63 20.84 0.89 0.91
C HIS A 63 19.85 0.52 2.02
N MET A 64 20.34 0.39 3.26
CA MET A 64 19.45 0.18 4.42
C MET A 64 18.44 1.32 4.59
N ILE A 65 18.90 2.58 4.54
CA ILE A 65 18.03 3.74 4.73
C ILE A 65 16.95 3.80 3.66
N TRP A 66 17.32 3.63 2.38
CA TRP A 66 16.35 3.65 1.28
C TRP A 66 15.33 2.51 1.37
N GLY A 67 15.76 1.31 1.79
CA GLY A 67 14.84 0.20 2.06
C GLY A 67 13.86 0.51 3.19
N ILE A 68 14.35 1.08 4.31
CA ILE A 68 13.50 1.50 5.43
C ILE A 68 12.50 2.58 5.00
N ILE A 69 12.94 3.59 4.26
CA ILE A 69 12.06 4.66 3.76
C ILE A 69 10.91 4.07 2.94
N GLY A 70 11.21 3.13 2.03
CA GLY A 70 10.19 2.45 1.23
C GLY A 70 9.16 1.73 2.11
N ILE A 71 9.64 0.94 3.08
CA ILE A 71 8.77 0.21 4.02
C ILE A 71 7.92 1.15 4.87
N VAL A 72 8.51 2.24 5.39
CA VAL A 72 7.80 3.23 6.22
C VAL A 72 6.72 3.95 5.42
N ILE A 73 6.97 4.31 4.17
CA ILE A 73 5.95 4.95 3.32
C ILE A 73 4.76 4.02 3.13
N MET A 74 5.00 2.74 2.81
CA MET A 74 3.93 1.75 2.62
C MET A 74 3.09 1.56 3.88
N MET A 75 3.72 1.39 5.04
CA MET A 75 3.01 1.29 6.32
C MET A 75 2.33 2.60 6.71
N GLY A 76 2.94 3.74 6.35
CA GLY A 76 2.46 5.08 6.64
C GLY A 76 1.11 5.36 6.00
N VAL A 77 0.88 4.90 4.77
CA VAL A 77 -0.42 5.05 4.09
C VAL A 77 -1.53 4.38 4.89
N PHE A 78 -1.39 3.10 5.24
CA PHE A 78 -2.42 2.38 6.01
C PHE A 78 -2.60 2.95 7.41
N THR A 79 -1.52 3.39 8.05
CA THR A 79 -1.56 4.04 9.36
C THR A 79 -2.37 5.33 9.31
N ILE A 80 -2.12 6.19 8.32
CA ILE A 80 -2.85 7.46 8.14
C ILE A 80 -4.33 7.19 7.86
N LEU A 81 -4.64 6.25 6.96
CA LEU A 81 -6.03 5.87 6.66
C LEU A 81 -6.76 5.39 7.91
N ASN A 82 -6.13 4.54 8.72
CA ASN A 82 -6.70 4.04 9.97
C ASN A 82 -6.92 5.16 11.01
N ILE A 83 -6.00 6.13 11.10
CA ILE A 83 -6.18 7.31 11.97
C ILE A 83 -7.39 8.12 11.50
N ILE A 84 -7.51 8.39 10.21
CA ILE A 84 -8.64 9.13 9.64
C ILE A 84 -9.96 8.41 9.93
N MET A 85 -10.05 7.12 9.61
CA MET A 85 -11.27 6.33 9.84
C MET A 85 -11.70 6.35 11.31
N ARG A 86 -10.75 6.18 12.24
CA ARG A 86 -11.03 6.27 13.69
C ARG A 86 -11.45 7.68 14.12
N THR A 87 -10.83 8.70 13.56
CA THR A 87 -11.12 10.10 13.90
C THR A 87 -12.55 10.48 13.52
N PHE A 88 -13.05 9.98 12.39
CA PHE A 88 -14.40 10.24 11.89
C PHE A 88 -15.42 9.14 12.21
N ASN A 89 -15.04 8.15 13.03
CA ASN A 89 -15.87 6.98 13.36
C ASN A 89 -16.47 6.28 12.12
N ILE A 90 -15.63 6.09 11.10
CA ILE A 90 -16.00 5.40 9.85
C ILE A 90 -15.82 3.90 10.06
N GLU A 91 -16.90 3.14 9.92
CA GLU A 91 -16.93 1.69 10.05
C GLU A 91 -17.22 1.02 8.70
N GLY A 92 -16.90 -0.28 8.59
CA GLY A 92 -17.29 -1.07 7.43
C GLY A 92 -16.45 -0.83 6.17
N ILE A 93 -15.24 -0.30 6.27
CA ILE A 93 -14.33 -0.11 5.13
C ILE A 93 -13.04 -0.88 5.39
N ASN A 94 -12.59 -1.70 4.42
CA ASN A 94 -11.26 -2.29 4.41
C ASN A 94 -10.43 -1.67 3.27
N PRO A 95 -9.51 -0.73 3.57
CA PRO A 95 -8.70 -0.07 2.56
C PRO A 95 -7.69 -0.99 1.85
N GLU A 96 -7.27 -2.09 2.49
CA GLU A 96 -6.32 -3.03 1.89
C GLU A 96 -6.98 -3.86 0.79
N GLU A 97 -8.25 -4.22 1.00
CA GLU A 97 -9.04 -5.02 0.07
C GLU A 97 -9.87 -4.15 -0.89
N GLY A 98 -10.02 -2.86 -0.59
CA GLY A 98 -10.91 -1.95 -1.31
C GLY A 98 -12.38 -2.35 -1.17
N THR A 99 -12.75 -2.97 -0.05
CA THR A 99 -14.12 -3.45 0.19
C THR A 99 -14.85 -2.53 1.17
N VAL A 100 -16.16 -2.40 0.96
CA VAL A 100 -17.07 -1.67 1.84
C VAL A 100 -18.17 -2.63 2.28
N GLN A 101 -18.24 -2.93 3.56
CA GLN A 101 -19.24 -3.74 4.24
C GLN A 101 -19.99 -2.86 5.23
N LEU A 102 -21.06 -2.21 4.76
CA LEU A 102 -21.91 -1.42 5.64
C LEU A 102 -22.70 -2.37 6.55
N ASN A 103 -22.83 -2.01 7.83
CA ASN A 103 -23.75 -2.71 8.73
C ASN A 103 -25.18 -2.58 8.17
N ASP A 104 -25.96 -3.65 8.26
CA ASP A 104 -27.37 -3.62 7.87
C ASP A 104 -28.10 -2.55 8.67
N TYR A 105 -28.65 -1.56 7.98
CA TYR A 105 -29.45 -0.52 8.59
C TYR A 105 -30.77 -1.13 9.09
N ASN A 106 -30.88 -1.33 10.41
CA ASN A 106 -32.12 -1.73 11.07
C ASN A 106 -32.80 -0.46 11.64
N PRO A 107 -33.82 0.09 10.95
CA PRO A 107 -34.47 1.35 11.30
C PRO A 107 -35.13 1.36 12.69
#